data_AF-A0A645JDX6-F1
#
_entry.id   AF-A0A645JDX6-F1
#
_cell.length_a   1.000
_cell.length_b   1.000
_cell.length_c   1.000
_cell.angle_alpha   90.00
_cell.angle_beta   90.00
_cell.angle_gamma   90.00
#
_symmetry.space_group_name_H-M   'P 1'
#
loop_
_entity.id
_entity.type
_entity.pdbx_description
1 polymer ?
#
loop_
_entity_poly.entity_id
_entity_poly.type
_entity_poly.pdbx_seq_one_letter_code
_entity_poly.pdbx_strand_id
1 'polypeptide(L)' 'MTVSIGVSSYPEDTLDADKLVEYSDIALYNAKREGRNNVSTKK' A
#
# COMPACT_ATOMS: atom_id res chain seq x y z
N MET A 1 15.17 -4.28 -13.46
CA MET A 1 14.84 -3.56 -12.22
C MET A 1 13.44 -3.99 -11.79
N THR A 2 13.20 -4.21 -10.50
CA THR A 2 11.89 -4.58 -9.96
C THR A 2 11.39 -3.50 -9.02
N VAL A 3 10.07 -3.42 -8.83
CA VAL A 3 9.42 -2.45 -7.94
C VAL A 3 8.46 -3.18 -6.99
N SER A 4 8.31 -2.65 -5.79
CA SER A 4 7.23 -3.01 -4.87
C SER A 4 6.19 -1.91 -4.90
N ILE A 5 4.91 -2.29 -4.77
CA ILE A 5 3.79 -1.35 -4.87
C ILE A 5 2.86 -1.58 -3.68
N GLY A 6 2.46 -0.48 -3.04
CA GLY A 6 1.37 -0.46 -2.07
C GLY A 6 0.15 0.22 -2.68
N VAL A 7 -1.03 -0.31 -2.42
CA VAL A 7 -2.29 0.21 -2.96
C VAL A 7 -3.29 0.42 -1.84
N SER A 8 -4.01 1.54 -1.92
CA SER A 8 -5.19 1.84 -1.12
C SER A 8 -6.31 2.42 -1.99
N SER A 9 -7.56 2.24 -1.61
CA SER A 9 -8.74 2.63 -2.37
C SER A 9 -9.69 3.51 -1.56
N TYR A 10 -10.12 4.64 -2.15
CA TYR A 10 -11.23 5.43 -1.64
C TYR A 10 -12.54 4.90 -2.24
N PRO A 11 -13.64 4.77 -1.47
CA PRO A 11 -13.78 5.02 -0.03
C PRO A 11 -13.51 3.78 0.84
N GLU A 12 -13.08 2.67 0.25
CA GLU A 12 -13.01 1.34 0.89
C GLU A 12 -12.11 1.33 2.12
N ASP A 13 -10.91 1.88 2.02
CA ASP A 13 -9.97 1.86 3.15
C ASP A 13 -10.19 3.02 4.12
N THR A 14 -10.54 4.20 3.59
CA THR A 14 -10.78 5.41 4.39
C THR A 14 -11.48 6.48 3.55
N LEU A 15 -12.22 7.35 4.25
CA LEU A 15 -12.84 8.55 3.68
C LEU A 15 -11.92 9.78 3.71
N ASP A 16 -10.76 9.64 4.35
CA ASP A 16 -9.77 10.70 4.55
C ASP A 16 -8.62 10.56 3.54
N ALA A 17 -8.43 11.60 2.72
CA ALA A 17 -7.42 11.66 1.67
C ALA A 17 -5.99 11.45 2.20
N ASP A 18 -5.67 12.01 3.36
CA ASP A 18 -4.32 11.92 3.93
C ASP A 18 -4.03 10.49 4.39
N LYS A 19 -5.06 9.81 4.91
CA LYS A 19 -4.96 8.40 5.33
C LYS A 19 -4.83 7.42 4.17
N LEU A 20 -5.33 7.73 2.97
CA LEU A 20 -5.12 6.87 1.79
C LEU A 20 -3.64 6.74 1.47
N VAL A 21 -2.92 7.86 1.48
CA VAL A 21 -1.47 7.85 1.22
C VAL A 21 -0.74 7.05 2.30
N GLU A 22 -1.07 7.28 3.58
CA GLU A 22 -0.49 6.52 4.69
C GLU A 22 -0.73 5.01 4.54
N TYR A 23 -1.92 4.61 4.10
CA TYR A 23 -2.26 3.19 3.93
C TYR A 23 -1.56 2.56 2.74
N SER A 24 -1.44 3.29 1.63
CA SER A 24 -0.60 2.89 0.49
C SER A 24 0.86 2.70 0.91
N ASP A 25 1.41 3.60 1.74
CA ASP A 25 2.78 3.50 2.24
C ASP A 25 2.99 2.29 3.16
N ILE A 26 2.02 2.01 4.04
CA ILE A 26 2.04 0.81 4.89
C ILE A 26 2.02 -0.46 4.03
N ALA A 27 1.15 -0.51 3.03
CA ALA A 27 1.06 -1.64 2.11
C ALA A 27 2.35 -1.81 1.31
N LEU A 28 2.95 -0.72 0.84
CA LEU A 28 4.24 -0.73 0.16
C LEU A 28 5.37 -1.24 1.07
N TYR A 29 5.33 -0.86 2.35
CA TYR A 29 6.29 -1.35 3.32
C TYR A 29 6.15 -2.86 3.56
N ASN A 30 4.92 -3.38 3.65
CA ASN A 30 4.66 -4.82 3.73
C ASN A 30 5.18 -5.56 2.49
N ALA A 31 4.88 -5.04 1.30
CA ALA A 31 5.40 -5.54 0.04
C ALA A 31 6.95 -5.68 0.07
N LYS A 32 7.65 -4.64 0.56
CA LYS A 32 9.11 -4.68 0.70
C LYS A 32 9.60 -5.72 1.73
N ARG A 33 8.85 -5.97 2.81
CA ARG A 33 9.22 -6.94 3.86
C ARG A 33 8.99 -8.40 3.45
N GLU A 34 8.01 -8.66 2.61
CA GLU A 34 7.64 -10.01 2.15
C GLU A 34 8.55 -10.57 1.04
N GLY A 35 9.62 -9.85 0.67
CA GLY A 35 10.59 -10.29 -0.33
C GLY A 35 10.76 -9.32 -1.50
N ARG A 36 10.01 -8.20 -1.52
CA ARG A 36 9.97 -7.21 -2.61
C ARG A 36 9.39 -7.77 -3.91
N ASN A 37 9.34 -6.92 -4.95
CA ASN A 37 8.83 -7.27 -6.29
C ASN A 37 7.40 -7.84 -6.26
N ASN A 38 6.54 -7.20 -5.48
CA ASN A 38 5.17 -7.62 -5.20
C ASN A 38 4.28 -6.39 -5.00
N VAL A 39 2.98 -6.65 -5.06
CA VAL A 39 1.93 -5.67 -4.80
C VAL A 39 1.21 -6.10 -3.52
N SER A 40 1.02 -5.17 -2.61
CA SER A 40 0.28 -5.41 -1.37
C SER A 40 -0.79 -4.33 -1.20
N THR A 41 -1.93 -4.72 -0.64
CA THR A 41 -3.01 -3.83 -0.22
C THR A 41 -3.13 -3.92 1.29
N LYS A 42 -3.47 -2.82 1.95
CA LYS A 42 -3.86 -2.90 3.35
C LYS A 42 -5.23 -3.62 3.41
N LYS A 43 -5.37 -4.63 4.25
CA LYS A 43 -6.65 -5.27 4.59
C LYS A 43 -6.95 -5.02 6.06
#